data_AF-A0A2D6A166-F1
#
_entry.id   AF-A0A2D6A166-F1
#
_cell.length_a   1.000
_cell.length_b   1.000
_cell.length_c   1.000
_cell.angle_alpha   90.00
_cell.angle_beta   90.00
_cell.angle_gamma   90.00
#
_symmetry.space_group_name_H-M   'P 1'
#
loop_
_entity.id
_entity.type
_entity.pdbx_description
1 polymer ?
#
loop_
_entity_poly.entity_id
_entity_poly.type
_entity_poly.pdbx_seq_one_letter_code
_entity_poly.pdbx_strand_id
1 'polypeptide(L)'
;MKKTSLHFQSAEQFLELSNHFRLGHLMTEQGHDFTKGLDVLCKNEPGQAFHRIRQVDIEAIGKYLTELRSCQEGLNNLVSRSEGNVYLGGCGATGRLSMLAEFLSKAVVETPQEIRGFTAGGDVALVHALEGFEDQMDFGARQLTELGYQPRDTFFGITEGGETPFVIGATHEAAEHQQGPVAFLYCNPTQVLTETIERSKQIIDHPHVRSTCLATSPMALAGSTRMQATSIQLLSCLESLFGVTADQIKKLVEVYQSLDEASFGELVAAEADVYQSGGHVHYCVAPEFALSVFTDTTERAPTFSLSSFEPKSETSRSSLCYISVMGTKDPLQAWQSILGRAPRPLDWEGIDPRAGSTYLTGFDFSEHAISWRQAKTKGENHLFEISRENGVIELKFQNRIWKLPKTENPLLDQVLLKLVLNNHSTSLMGRMGRFKSHFMTFVKPSNGKLIDRVVRYTRQLLEEQGQRVEYDQVVHRLFEVKDQLKLDEPIVLRLYESFRSEA
;
A
#
# COMPACT_ATOMS: atom_id res chain seq x y z
N MET A 1 20.36 -2.57 -19.58
CA MET A 1 19.92 -1.32 -20.23
C MET A 1 19.52 -0.34 -19.14
N LYS A 2 20.18 0.82 -19.02
CA LYS A 2 19.75 1.90 -18.13
C LYS A 2 18.37 2.38 -18.58
N LYS A 3 17.28 1.95 -17.92
CA LYS A 3 15.95 2.52 -18.12
C LYS A 3 15.80 3.65 -17.09
N THR A 4 16.29 4.82 -17.48
CA THR A 4 15.68 6.10 -17.08
C THR A 4 14.17 5.94 -17.20
N SER A 5 13.41 6.37 -16.19
CA SER A 5 11.94 6.30 -16.21
C SER A 5 11.40 6.69 -17.59
N LEU A 6 10.79 5.74 -18.31
CA LEU A 6 10.29 5.97 -19.66
C LEU A 6 9.13 6.97 -19.57
N HIS A 7 9.42 8.24 -19.85
CA HIS A 7 8.39 9.26 -19.99
C HIS A 7 7.90 9.25 -21.44
N PHE A 8 6.68 8.76 -21.64
CA PHE A 8 6.07 8.66 -22.97
C PHE A 8 5.57 10.03 -23.43
N GLN A 9 6.12 10.54 -24.52
CA GLN A 9 5.73 11.84 -25.09
C GLN A 9 4.58 11.73 -26.10
N SER A 10 4.38 10.56 -26.71
CA SER A 10 3.29 10.31 -27.66
C SER A 10 2.64 8.94 -27.46
N ALA A 11 1.44 8.78 -28.03
CA ALA A 11 0.69 7.52 -28.03
C ALA A 11 1.49 6.40 -28.72
N GLU A 12 2.15 6.70 -29.82
CA GLU A 12 2.93 5.75 -30.62
C GLU A 12 4.11 5.20 -29.83
N GLN A 13 4.87 6.09 -29.16
CA GLN A 13 5.96 5.69 -28.28
C GLN A 13 5.50 4.74 -27.17
N PHE A 14 4.31 4.99 -26.61
CA PHE A 14 3.74 4.10 -25.61
C PHE A 14 3.30 2.77 -26.23
N LEU A 15 2.58 2.79 -27.35
CA LEU A 15 2.05 1.58 -27.99
C LEU A 15 3.16 0.60 -28.35
N GLU A 16 4.30 1.09 -28.86
CA GLU A 16 5.49 0.29 -29.18
C GLU A 16 5.99 -0.54 -27.99
N LEU A 17 5.88 0.00 -26.77
CA LEU A 17 6.35 -0.63 -25.54
C LEU A 17 5.22 -1.14 -24.64
N SER A 18 3.95 -0.94 -25.03
CA SER A 18 2.79 -1.13 -24.16
C SER A 18 2.66 -2.55 -23.64
N ASN A 19 3.07 -3.56 -24.42
CA ASN A 19 3.06 -4.96 -24.01
C ASN A 19 3.87 -5.24 -22.74
N HIS A 20 4.89 -4.42 -22.42
CA HIS A 20 5.66 -4.56 -21.18
C HIS A 20 4.91 -4.05 -19.94
N PHE A 21 3.81 -3.32 -20.13
CA PHE A 21 3.04 -2.66 -19.07
C PHE A 21 1.58 -3.14 -18.97
N ARG A 22 1.12 -3.95 -19.94
CA ARG A 22 -0.21 -4.58 -19.95
C ARG A 22 -0.28 -5.70 -18.91
N LEU A 23 -0.53 -5.31 -17.66
CA LEU A 23 -0.58 -6.22 -16.50
C LEU A 23 -2.03 -6.59 -16.08
N GLY A 24 -3.04 -6.18 -16.86
CA GLY A 24 -4.45 -6.33 -16.50
C GLY A 24 -4.94 -7.77 -16.33
N HIS A 25 -4.20 -8.76 -16.85
CA HIS A 25 -4.51 -10.18 -16.65
C HIS A 25 -4.08 -10.69 -15.27
N LEU A 26 -3.23 -9.96 -14.54
CA LEU A 26 -2.83 -10.32 -13.18
C LEU A 26 -4.01 -10.19 -12.22
N MET A 27 -4.16 -11.14 -11.29
CA MET A 27 -5.25 -11.15 -10.30
C MET A 27 -5.24 -9.87 -9.45
N THR A 28 -4.05 -9.38 -9.09
CA THR A 28 -3.87 -8.14 -8.33
C THR A 28 -4.33 -6.87 -9.06
N GLU A 29 -4.45 -6.90 -10.40
CA GLU A 29 -4.92 -5.78 -11.21
C GLU A 29 -6.44 -5.83 -11.51
N GLN A 30 -7.09 -6.97 -11.22
CA GLN A 30 -8.50 -7.20 -11.46
C GLN A 30 -9.36 -6.78 -10.26
N GLY A 31 -10.63 -6.42 -10.54
CA GLY A 31 -11.63 -6.11 -9.53
C GLY A 31 -12.44 -7.34 -9.14
N HIS A 32 -12.75 -7.47 -7.85
CA HIS A 32 -13.56 -8.57 -7.33
C HIS A 32 -15.02 -8.44 -7.76
N ASP A 33 -15.64 -9.53 -8.23
CA ASP A 33 -17.03 -9.50 -8.71
C ASP A 33 -18.02 -9.08 -7.61
N PHE A 34 -17.76 -9.49 -6.36
CA PHE A 34 -18.60 -9.13 -5.21
C PHE A 34 -18.64 -7.62 -4.92
N THR A 35 -17.61 -6.88 -5.32
CA THR A 35 -17.54 -5.42 -5.13
C THR A 35 -17.94 -4.63 -6.37
N LYS A 36 -18.52 -5.26 -7.39
CA LYS A 36 -19.16 -4.51 -8.48
C LYS A 36 -20.25 -3.57 -7.92
N GLY A 37 -20.23 -2.32 -8.37
CA GLY A 37 -21.12 -1.26 -7.87
C GLY A 37 -20.79 -0.74 -6.47
N LEU A 38 -19.56 -0.98 -5.95
CA LEU A 38 -19.14 -0.51 -4.64
C LEU A 38 -19.25 1.02 -4.50
N ASP A 39 -19.01 1.80 -5.56
CA ASP A 39 -19.15 3.27 -5.56
C ASP A 39 -20.56 3.74 -5.15
N VAL A 40 -21.60 3.02 -5.59
CA VAL A 40 -22.99 3.32 -5.25
C VAL A 40 -23.26 3.02 -3.78
N LEU A 41 -22.75 1.91 -3.27
CA LEU A 41 -22.89 1.54 -1.86
C LEU A 41 -22.14 2.52 -0.95
N CYS A 42 -20.91 2.91 -1.29
CA CYS A 42 -20.17 3.87 -0.48
C CYS A 42 -20.93 5.20 -0.32
N LYS A 43 -21.65 5.63 -1.36
CA LYS A 43 -22.46 6.86 -1.34
C LYS A 43 -23.74 6.71 -0.53
N ASN A 44 -24.48 5.63 -0.75
CA ASN A 44 -25.84 5.50 -0.24
C ASN A 44 -25.95 4.69 1.06
N GLU A 45 -25.09 3.67 1.21
CA GLU A 45 -25.14 2.66 2.26
C GLU A 45 -23.72 2.28 2.72
N PRO A 46 -22.95 3.21 3.33
CA PRO A 46 -21.53 3.00 3.63
C PRO A 46 -21.26 1.79 4.53
N GLY A 47 -22.22 1.38 5.39
CA GLY A 47 -22.11 0.14 6.16
C GLY A 47 -22.15 -1.12 5.28
N GLN A 48 -22.97 -1.15 4.23
CA GLN A 48 -22.98 -2.24 3.25
C GLN A 48 -21.71 -2.26 2.39
N ALA A 49 -21.15 -1.09 2.07
CA ALA A 49 -19.84 -1.02 1.43
C ALA A 49 -18.75 -1.63 2.34
N PHE A 50 -18.76 -1.27 3.63
CA PHE A 50 -17.84 -1.82 4.62
C PHE A 50 -17.98 -3.34 4.72
N HIS A 51 -19.22 -3.85 4.76
CA HIS A 51 -19.51 -5.28 4.74
C HIS A 51 -18.87 -5.99 3.54
N ARG A 52 -19.06 -5.46 2.33
CA ARG A 52 -18.57 -6.11 1.11
C ARG A 52 -17.05 -6.18 1.05
N ILE A 53 -16.36 -5.10 1.41
CA ILE A 53 -14.90 -5.09 1.46
C ILE A 53 -14.41 -6.11 2.48
N ARG A 54 -15.02 -6.14 3.68
CA ARG A 54 -14.69 -7.12 4.72
C ARG A 54 -14.85 -8.56 4.25
N GLN A 55 -15.89 -8.89 3.50
CA GLN A 55 -16.06 -10.26 2.99
C GLN A 55 -14.93 -10.66 2.03
N VAL A 56 -14.48 -9.74 1.16
CA VAL A 56 -13.34 -10.00 0.26
C VAL A 56 -12.02 -10.15 1.04
N ASP A 57 -11.82 -9.36 2.10
CA ASP A 57 -10.68 -9.55 3.00
C ASP A 57 -10.71 -10.93 3.67
N ILE A 58 -11.86 -11.35 4.19
CA ILE A 58 -12.04 -12.63 4.87
C ILE A 58 -11.87 -13.81 3.91
N GLU A 59 -12.38 -13.70 2.68
CA GLU A 59 -12.13 -14.69 1.63
C GLU A 59 -10.64 -14.87 1.37
N ALA A 60 -9.90 -13.76 1.20
CA ALA A 60 -8.46 -13.80 0.98
C ALA A 60 -7.72 -14.46 2.15
N ILE A 61 -8.10 -14.15 3.40
CA ILE A 61 -7.51 -14.77 4.60
C ILE A 61 -7.88 -16.25 4.69
N GLY A 62 -9.12 -16.61 4.35
CA GLY A 62 -9.58 -18.00 4.28
C GLY A 62 -8.75 -18.82 3.32
N LYS A 63 -8.54 -18.32 2.10
CA LYS A 63 -7.65 -18.93 1.09
C LYS A 63 -6.22 -19.09 1.60
N TYR A 64 -5.71 -18.07 2.30
CA TYR A 64 -4.39 -18.13 2.91
C TYR A 64 -4.29 -19.25 3.97
N LEU A 65 -5.32 -19.42 4.79
CA LEU A 65 -5.40 -20.45 5.84
C LEU A 65 -5.62 -21.88 5.33
N THR A 66 -6.06 -22.05 4.08
CA THR A 66 -6.36 -23.37 3.49
C THR A 66 -5.43 -23.70 2.33
N GLU A 67 -5.56 -22.98 1.22
CA GLU A 67 -4.90 -23.28 -0.05
C GLU A 67 -3.41 -22.93 -0.05
N LEU A 68 -3.01 -21.91 0.72
CA LEU A 68 -1.63 -21.41 0.72
C LEU A 68 -0.76 -21.97 1.88
N ARG A 69 -1.26 -22.95 2.63
CA ARG A 69 -0.55 -23.52 3.79
C ARG A 69 0.77 -24.17 3.43
N SER A 70 0.83 -24.94 2.34
CA SER A 70 2.08 -25.58 1.90
C SER A 70 3.16 -24.55 1.50
N CYS A 71 2.75 -23.43 0.89
CA CYS A 71 3.64 -22.32 0.58
C CYS A 71 4.17 -21.69 1.87
N GLN A 72 3.29 -21.45 2.84
CA GLN A 72 3.64 -20.89 4.14
C GLN A 72 4.55 -21.82 4.97
N GLU A 73 4.28 -23.12 5.02
CA GLU A 73 5.14 -24.11 5.68
C GLU A 73 6.54 -24.14 5.08
N GLY A 74 6.63 -24.05 3.75
CA GLY A 74 7.90 -23.94 3.06
C GLY A 74 8.69 -22.68 3.43
N LEU A 75 8.00 -21.55 3.67
CA LEU A 75 8.62 -20.33 4.19
C LEU A 75 9.05 -20.50 5.65
N ASN A 76 8.20 -21.04 6.52
CA ASN A 76 8.55 -21.30 7.92
C ASN A 76 9.79 -22.20 8.06
N ASN A 77 9.89 -23.23 7.21
CA ASN A 77 11.05 -24.12 7.14
C ASN A 77 12.33 -23.44 6.63
N LEU A 78 12.18 -22.39 5.83
CA LEU A 78 13.31 -21.56 5.39
C LEU A 78 13.80 -20.69 6.54
N VAL A 79 12.89 -20.02 7.24
CA VAL A 79 13.21 -19.14 8.37
C VAL A 79 13.79 -19.88 9.55
N SER A 80 13.34 -21.10 9.83
CA SER A 80 13.88 -21.92 10.93
C SER A 80 15.36 -22.31 10.74
N ARG A 81 15.91 -22.11 9.52
CA ARG A 81 17.32 -22.31 9.18
C ARG A 81 18.13 -21.01 9.20
N SER A 82 17.50 -19.88 9.53
CA SER A 82 18.18 -18.58 9.61
C SER A 82 19.21 -18.62 10.72
N GLU A 83 20.46 -18.32 10.40
CA GLU A 83 21.56 -18.18 11.38
C GLU A 83 21.95 -16.71 11.61
N GLY A 84 21.70 -15.84 10.63
CA GLY A 84 22.05 -14.41 10.66
C GLY A 84 20.88 -13.48 10.95
N ASN A 85 21.06 -12.20 10.63
CA ASN A 85 19.99 -11.20 10.73
C ASN A 85 18.96 -11.39 9.62
N VAL A 86 17.79 -10.77 9.76
CA VAL A 86 16.69 -10.86 8.80
C VAL A 86 16.44 -9.50 8.15
N TYR A 87 16.37 -9.48 6.83
CA TYR A 87 16.12 -8.29 6.02
C TYR A 87 14.84 -8.45 5.22
N LEU A 88 13.97 -7.44 5.26
CA LEU A 88 12.73 -7.40 4.49
C LEU A 88 12.76 -6.17 3.58
N GLY A 89 12.68 -6.39 2.27
CA GLY A 89 12.66 -5.34 1.25
C GLY A 89 11.35 -5.35 0.47
N GLY A 90 10.68 -4.20 0.38
CA GLY A 90 9.46 -4.03 -0.40
C GLY A 90 9.36 -2.67 -1.09
N CYS A 91 8.21 -2.37 -1.67
CA CYS A 91 7.91 -1.05 -2.24
C CYS A 91 6.50 -0.61 -1.85
N GLY A 92 6.28 0.68 -1.57
CA GLY A 92 4.96 1.19 -1.22
C GLY A 92 4.39 0.44 -0.01
N ALA A 93 3.22 -0.17 -0.16
CA ALA A 93 2.55 -0.92 0.92
C ALA A 93 3.40 -2.08 1.47
N THR A 94 4.10 -2.85 0.63
CA THR A 94 5.00 -3.93 1.08
C THR A 94 6.28 -3.41 1.72
N GLY A 95 6.74 -2.24 1.29
CA GLY A 95 7.84 -1.52 1.95
C GLY A 95 7.46 -1.08 3.37
N ARG A 96 6.28 -0.49 3.56
CA ARG A 96 5.77 -0.09 4.88
C ARG A 96 5.45 -1.30 5.77
N LEU A 97 4.99 -2.40 5.20
CA LEU A 97 4.89 -3.70 5.90
C LEU A 97 6.25 -4.15 6.42
N SER A 98 7.30 -4.04 5.59
CA SER A 98 8.67 -4.41 5.99
C SER A 98 9.17 -3.55 7.16
N MET A 99 8.88 -2.24 7.13
CA MET A 99 9.18 -1.31 8.24
C MET A 99 8.37 -1.65 9.50
N LEU A 100 7.09 -2.01 9.36
CA LEU A 100 6.24 -2.48 10.47
C LEU A 100 6.81 -3.74 11.10
N ALA A 101 7.28 -4.72 10.32
CA ALA A 101 7.90 -5.93 10.85
C ALA A 101 9.15 -5.62 11.69
N GLU A 102 10.04 -4.73 11.22
CA GLU A 102 11.19 -4.26 12.01
C GLU A 102 10.75 -3.56 13.32
N PHE A 103 9.71 -2.74 13.27
CA PHE A 103 9.19 -2.09 14.47
C PHE A 103 8.65 -3.11 15.49
N LEU A 104 7.86 -4.08 15.03
CA LEU A 104 7.24 -5.09 15.90
C LEU A 104 8.28 -6.01 16.56
N SER A 105 9.40 -6.29 15.90
CA SER A 105 10.51 -7.08 16.46
C SER A 105 11.25 -6.37 17.60
N LYS A 106 10.98 -5.08 17.83
CA LYS A 106 11.57 -4.26 18.89
C LYS A 106 10.54 -3.86 19.94
N ALA A 107 9.33 -3.53 19.49
CA ALA A 107 8.28 -2.99 20.34
C ALA A 107 7.37 -4.04 20.97
N VAL A 108 7.22 -5.22 20.35
CA VAL A 108 6.20 -6.21 20.73
C VAL A 108 6.79 -7.58 21.03
N VAL A 109 7.67 -8.09 20.16
CA VAL A 109 8.29 -9.42 20.31
C VAL A 109 9.79 -9.26 20.25
N GLU A 110 10.49 -9.66 21.29
CA GLU A 110 11.96 -9.71 21.28
C GLU A 110 12.41 -10.90 20.42
N THR A 111 13.09 -10.61 19.32
CA THR A 111 13.65 -11.63 18.41
C THR A 111 15.14 -11.83 18.67
N PRO A 112 15.67 -13.06 18.58
CA PRO A 112 17.09 -13.32 18.77
C PRO A 112 17.95 -12.74 17.64
N GLN A 113 17.36 -12.56 16.45
CA GLN A 113 17.98 -11.98 15.27
C GLN A 113 17.50 -10.54 15.10
N GLU A 114 18.39 -9.66 14.62
CA GLU A 114 17.97 -8.31 14.26
C GLU A 114 17.12 -8.37 12.97
N ILE A 115 15.96 -7.73 12.99
CA ILE A 115 15.11 -7.57 11.81
C ILE A 115 15.25 -6.15 11.26
N ARG A 116 15.55 -6.02 9.97
CA ARG A 116 15.71 -4.74 9.27
C ARG A 116 14.76 -4.65 8.09
N GLY A 117 13.86 -3.66 8.12
CA GLY A 117 12.90 -3.40 7.06
C GLY A 117 13.31 -2.20 6.22
N PHE A 118 13.13 -2.28 4.91
CA PHE A 118 13.38 -1.16 4.01
C PHE A 118 12.44 -1.13 2.81
N THR A 119 12.37 0.05 2.20
CA THR A 119 11.52 0.34 1.05
C THR A 119 12.25 1.17 0.02
N ALA A 120 11.84 1.04 -1.24
CA ALA A 120 12.24 1.96 -2.31
C ALA A 120 11.97 3.41 -1.87
N GLY A 121 13.01 4.25 -1.92
CA GLY A 121 12.95 5.65 -1.49
C GLY A 121 13.33 5.91 -0.01
N GLY A 122 13.72 4.87 0.73
CA GLY A 122 14.10 5.00 2.15
C GLY A 122 12.93 5.43 3.03
N ASP A 123 13.22 5.92 4.24
CA ASP A 123 12.16 6.25 5.21
C ASP A 123 11.24 7.41 4.78
N VAL A 124 11.66 8.26 3.83
CA VAL A 124 10.77 9.28 3.24
C VAL A 124 9.55 8.63 2.57
N ALA A 125 9.71 7.44 1.97
CA ALA A 125 8.62 6.74 1.32
C ALA A 125 7.50 6.31 2.29
N LEU A 126 7.75 6.33 3.60
CA LEU A 126 6.72 6.15 4.61
C LEU A 126 5.63 7.21 4.50
N VAL A 127 5.98 8.45 4.12
CA VAL A 127 5.10 9.62 4.18
C VAL A 127 4.86 10.29 2.83
N HIS A 128 5.73 10.01 1.84
CA HIS A 128 5.61 10.53 0.49
C HIS A 128 6.15 9.51 -0.52
N ALA A 129 5.28 8.98 -1.38
CA ALA A 129 5.70 8.10 -2.47
C ALA A 129 6.65 8.83 -3.45
N LEU A 130 7.84 8.25 -3.68
CA LEU A 130 8.86 8.82 -4.56
C LEU A 130 8.80 8.14 -5.93
N GLU A 131 8.39 8.89 -6.97
CA GLU A 131 8.23 8.38 -8.32
C GLU A 131 9.55 7.83 -8.89
N GLY A 132 9.50 6.66 -9.53
CA GLY A 132 10.62 6.07 -10.28
C GLY A 132 11.61 5.24 -9.46
N PHE A 133 11.63 5.34 -8.12
CA PHE A 133 12.51 4.52 -7.27
C PHE A 133 12.18 3.02 -7.38
N GLU A 134 10.90 2.69 -7.48
CA GLU A 134 10.42 1.30 -7.59
C GLU A 134 10.87 0.59 -8.88
N ASP A 135 11.19 1.37 -9.91
CA ASP A 135 11.57 0.89 -11.24
C ASP A 135 13.08 0.58 -11.35
N GLN A 136 13.88 0.84 -10.32
CA GLN A 136 15.35 0.70 -10.34
C GLN A 136 15.82 -0.55 -9.56
N MET A 137 16.29 -1.58 -10.27
CA MET A 137 16.84 -2.81 -9.67
C MET A 137 18.12 -2.54 -8.86
N ASP A 138 19.00 -1.68 -9.39
CA ASP A 138 20.27 -1.31 -8.76
C ASP A 138 20.07 -0.57 -7.44
N PHE A 139 18.99 0.18 -7.29
CA PHE A 139 18.65 0.84 -6.02
C PHE A 139 18.30 -0.19 -4.94
N GLY A 140 17.58 -1.25 -5.29
CA GLY A 140 17.25 -2.34 -4.36
C GLY A 140 18.48 -3.07 -3.87
N ALA A 141 19.35 -3.47 -4.81
CA ALA A 141 20.64 -4.10 -4.50
C ALA A 141 21.49 -3.22 -3.59
N ARG A 142 21.71 -1.96 -3.99
CA ARG A 142 22.52 -0.99 -3.24
C ARG A 142 22.01 -0.78 -1.82
N GLN A 143 20.70 -0.58 -1.65
CA GLN A 143 20.13 -0.34 -0.32
C GLN A 143 20.29 -1.55 0.59
N LEU A 144 20.15 -2.77 0.06
CA LEU A 144 20.41 -4.00 0.82
C LEU A 144 21.88 -4.07 1.29
N THR A 145 22.82 -3.81 0.39
CA THR A 145 24.26 -3.79 0.71
C THR A 145 24.60 -2.72 1.76
N GLU A 146 24.10 -1.50 1.60
CA GLU A 146 24.35 -0.39 2.54
C GLU A 146 23.72 -0.61 3.92
N LEU A 147 22.64 -1.39 4.00
CA LEU A 147 22.08 -1.84 5.28
C LEU A 147 22.94 -2.91 5.97
N GLY A 148 24.04 -3.34 5.35
CA GLY A 148 25.02 -4.25 5.94
C GLY A 148 24.66 -5.72 5.82
N TYR A 149 23.84 -6.10 4.82
CA TYR A 149 23.53 -7.51 4.53
C TYR A 149 24.79 -8.36 4.43
N GLN A 150 24.81 -9.49 5.14
CA GLN A 150 25.91 -10.45 5.18
C GLN A 150 25.52 -11.79 4.55
N PRO A 151 26.48 -12.61 4.09
CA PRO A 151 26.16 -13.86 3.41
C PRO A 151 25.26 -14.84 4.17
N ARG A 152 25.30 -14.89 5.51
CA ARG A 152 24.47 -15.79 6.32
C ARG A 152 23.12 -15.20 6.74
N ASP A 153 22.85 -13.96 6.35
CA ASP A 153 21.60 -13.27 6.68
C ASP A 153 20.45 -13.80 5.81
N THR A 154 19.25 -13.76 6.35
CA THR A 154 18.03 -14.10 5.63
C THR A 154 17.48 -12.86 4.93
N PHE A 155 17.11 -12.99 3.65
CA PHE A 155 16.43 -11.91 2.91
C PHE A 155 15.02 -12.31 2.47
N PHE A 156 14.07 -11.39 2.62
CA PHE A 156 12.72 -11.48 2.10
C PHE A 156 12.49 -10.33 1.11
N GLY A 157 12.41 -10.66 -0.18
CA GLY A 157 11.87 -9.76 -1.20
C GLY A 157 10.36 -9.87 -1.22
N ILE A 158 9.65 -8.81 -0.84
CA ILE A 158 8.18 -8.79 -0.74
C ILE A 158 7.63 -7.83 -1.78
N THR A 159 6.82 -8.36 -2.71
CA THR A 159 6.18 -7.57 -3.77
C THR A 159 4.77 -8.07 -3.96
N GLU A 160 3.76 -7.22 -4.06
CA GLU A 160 2.39 -7.72 -4.23
C GLU A 160 2.21 -8.38 -5.59
N GLY A 161 2.65 -7.71 -6.65
CA GLY A 161 2.44 -8.18 -8.01
C GLY A 161 3.43 -9.28 -8.45
N GLY A 162 4.64 -9.32 -7.88
CA GLY A 162 5.70 -10.23 -8.32
C GLY A 162 6.63 -9.66 -9.39
N GLU A 163 6.39 -8.42 -9.83
CA GLU A 163 7.11 -7.78 -10.93
C GLU A 163 7.89 -6.50 -10.56
N THR A 164 7.93 -6.10 -9.29
CA THR A 164 8.55 -4.84 -8.86
C THR A 164 10.07 -4.85 -9.03
N PRO A 165 10.67 -4.03 -9.94
CA PRO A 165 12.10 -4.08 -10.22
C PRO A 165 13.01 -3.86 -9.00
N PHE A 166 12.70 -2.88 -8.15
CA PHE A 166 13.47 -2.63 -6.92
C PHE A 166 13.59 -3.88 -6.03
N VAL A 167 12.47 -4.57 -5.80
CA VAL A 167 12.44 -5.79 -4.96
C VAL A 167 13.22 -6.91 -5.63
N ILE A 168 13.03 -7.12 -6.93
CA ILE A 168 13.75 -8.12 -7.72
C ILE A 168 15.27 -7.88 -7.66
N GLY A 169 15.71 -6.62 -7.77
CA GLY A 169 17.13 -6.26 -7.67
C GLY A 169 17.74 -6.57 -6.30
N ALA A 170 17.02 -6.26 -5.21
CA ALA A 170 17.44 -6.65 -3.87
C ALA A 170 17.48 -8.19 -3.70
N THR A 171 16.51 -8.92 -4.28
CA THR A 171 16.50 -10.39 -4.23
C THR A 171 17.67 -11.00 -5.00
N HIS A 172 18.02 -10.45 -6.16
CA HIS A 172 19.22 -10.88 -6.90
C HIS A 172 20.49 -10.67 -6.07
N GLU A 173 20.69 -9.47 -5.52
CA GLU A 173 21.86 -9.16 -4.67
C GLU A 173 21.97 -10.15 -3.49
N ALA A 174 20.87 -10.44 -2.81
CA ALA A 174 20.86 -11.43 -1.73
C ALA A 174 21.25 -12.84 -2.22
N ALA A 175 20.73 -13.23 -3.39
CA ALA A 175 20.94 -14.57 -3.95
C ALA A 175 22.38 -14.82 -4.42
N GLU A 176 23.15 -13.77 -4.75
CA GLU A 176 24.57 -13.89 -5.13
C GLU A 176 25.44 -14.46 -4.00
N HIS A 177 25.04 -14.30 -2.73
CA HIS A 177 25.82 -14.77 -1.60
C HIS A 177 25.70 -16.28 -1.32
N GLN A 178 24.62 -16.92 -1.78
CA GLN A 178 24.35 -18.37 -1.76
C GLN A 178 24.46 -19.12 -0.41
N GLN A 179 24.66 -18.42 0.71
CA GLN A 179 24.83 -19.03 2.05
C GLN A 179 23.56 -18.89 2.89
N GLY A 180 22.97 -17.70 2.90
CA GLY A 180 21.79 -17.34 3.67
C GLY A 180 20.49 -17.68 2.94
N PRO A 181 19.38 -17.84 3.67
CA PRO A 181 18.09 -18.08 3.05
C PRO A 181 17.56 -16.84 2.31
N VAL A 182 17.05 -17.02 1.09
CA VAL A 182 16.44 -15.94 0.29
C VAL A 182 15.02 -16.34 -0.09
N ALA A 183 14.04 -15.52 0.28
CA ALA A 183 12.63 -15.70 -0.04
C ALA A 183 12.12 -14.59 -0.96
N PHE A 184 11.25 -14.96 -1.92
CA PHE A 184 10.57 -14.01 -2.80
C PHE A 184 9.05 -14.22 -2.73
N LEU A 185 8.33 -13.29 -2.12
CA LEU A 185 6.89 -13.39 -1.82
C LEU A 185 6.08 -12.55 -2.80
N TYR A 186 5.04 -13.15 -3.40
CA TYR A 186 4.17 -12.48 -4.39
C TYR A 186 2.73 -13.00 -4.38
N CYS A 187 1.78 -12.20 -4.87
CA CYS A 187 0.33 -12.47 -4.79
C CYS A 187 -0.36 -12.75 -6.13
N ASN A 188 0.41 -13.09 -7.18
CA ASN A 188 -0.13 -13.61 -8.43
C ASN A 188 0.24 -15.08 -8.64
N PRO A 189 -0.59 -15.88 -9.36
CA PRO A 189 -0.24 -17.26 -9.67
C PRO A 189 1.13 -17.36 -10.36
N THR A 190 2.00 -18.24 -9.86
CA THR A 190 3.38 -18.42 -10.35
C THR A 190 3.44 -18.60 -11.86
N GLN A 191 2.60 -19.48 -12.40
CA GLN A 191 2.57 -19.78 -13.83
C GLN A 191 2.28 -18.52 -14.67
N VAL A 192 1.35 -17.67 -14.22
CA VAL A 192 1.01 -16.43 -14.93
C VAL A 192 2.22 -15.50 -14.97
N LEU A 193 2.93 -15.34 -13.86
CA LEU A 193 4.12 -14.50 -13.80
C LEU A 193 5.26 -15.03 -14.67
N THR A 194 5.55 -16.33 -14.58
CA THR A 194 6.68 -16.93 -15.31
C THR A 194 6.44 -17.03 -16.82
N GLU A 195 5.18 -17.09 -17.27
CA GLU A 195 4.84 -17.12 -18.70
C GLU A 195 4.75 -15.72 -19.33
N THR A 196 4.44 -14.68 -18.55
CA THR A 196 4.12 -13.35 -19.10
C THR A 196 5.12 -12.25 -18.74
N ILE A 197 5.95 -12.44 -17.71
CA ILE A 197 6.87 -11.41 -17.21
C ILE A 197 8.27 -12.00 -17.03
N GLU A 198 9.15 -11.75 -18.00
CA GLU A 198 10.51 -12.30 -18.03
C GLU A 198 11.34 -12.01 -16.77
N ARG A 199 11.30 -10.78 -16.24
CA ARG A 199 12.03 -10.44 -15.01
C ARG A 199 11.51 -11.18 -13.78
N SER A 200 10.21 -11.48 -13.73
CA SER A 200 9.62 -12.30 -12.66
C SER A 200 10.03 -13.75 -12.83
N LYS A 201 10.03 -14.27 -14.06
CA LYS A 201 10.54 -15.62 -14.36
C LYS A 201 11.97 -15.82 -13.87
N GLN A 202 12.87 -14.90 -14.20
CA GLN A 202 14.28 -14.98 -13.86
C GLN A 202 14.53 -15.13 -12.36
N ILE A 203 13.83 -14.34 -11.54
CA ILE A 203 13.97 -14.44 -10.08
C ILE A 203 13.21 -15.63 -9.49
N ILE A 204 12.05 -15.98 -10.05
CA ILE A 204 11.21 -17.07 -9.54
C ILE A 204 11.89 -18.43 -9.74
N ASP A 205 12.51 -18.63 -10.90
CA ASP A 205 13.22 -19.85 -11.28
C ASP A 205 14.66 -19.89 -10.74
N HIS A 206 15.10 -18.86 -10.02
CA HIS A 206 16.46 -18.77 -9.51
C HIS A 206 16.71 -19.87 -8.45
N PRO A 207 17.76 -20.70 -8.60
CA PRO A 207 17.94 -21.90 -7.78
C PRO A 207 18.18 -21.62 -6.28
N HIS A 208 18.67 -20.42 -5.95
CA HIS A 208 18.90 -19.99 -4.57
C HIS A 208 17.75 -19.17 -3.96
N VAL A 209 16.66 -18.95 -4.71
CA VAL A 209 15.51 -18.17 -4.24
C VAL A 209 14.33 -19.10 -3.95
N ARG A 210 13.81 -19.06 -2.73
CA ARG A 210 12.55 -19.69 -2.37
C ARG A 210 11.39 -18.77 -2.73
N SER A 211 10.82 -19.01 -3.90
CA SER A 211 9.60 -18.34 -4.36
C SER A 211 8.37 -18.80 -3.57
N THR A 212 7.68 -17.90 -2.89
CA THR A 212 6.47 -18.18 -2.09
C THR A 212 5.27 -17.49 -2.73
N CYS A 213 4.44 -18.28 -3.42
CA CYS A 213 3.20 -17.82 -4.02
C CYS A 213 2.12 -17.66 -2.93
N LEU A 214 1.69 -16.43 -2.71
CA LEU A 214 0.62 -16.03 -1.81
C LEU A 214 -0.58 -15.50 -2.62
N ALA A 215 -0.90 -16.17 -3.73
CA ALA A 215 -1.87 -15.69 -4.70
C ALA A 215 -3.27 -15.50 -4.09
N THR A 216 -3.76 -14.26 -4.12
CA THR A 216 -5.10 -13.91 -3.63
C THR A 216 -6.16 -14.04 -4.74
N SER A 217 -7.42 -13.86 -4.39
CA SER A 217 -8.48 -13.50 -5.35
C SER A 217 -8.27 -12.07 -5.89
N PRO A 218 -9.03 -11.62 -6.91
CA PRO A 218 -9.03 -10.21 -7.33
C PRO A 218 -9.28 -9.22 -6.19
N MET A 219 -8.81 -7.98 -6.34
CA MET A 219 -8.86 -6.98 -5.26
C MET A 219 -10.26 -6.40 -5.08
N ALA A 220 -10.64 -6.07 -3.84
CA ALA A 220 -11.91 -5.40 -3.56
C ALA A 220 -12.05 -4.07 -4.33
N LEU A 221 -10.94 -3.34 -4.46
CA LEU A 221 -10.76 -2.21 -5.36
C LEU A 221 -9.66 -2.60 -6.36
N ALA A 222 -9.98 -2.68 -7.65
CA ALA A 222 -9.08 -3.20 -8.67
C ALA A 222 -7.71 -2.48 -8.61
N GLY A 223 -6.61 -3.23 -8.60
CA GLY A 223 -5.25 -2.66 -8.55
C GLY A 223 -4.80 -2.11 -7.19
N SER A 224 -5.64 -2.14 -6.15
CA SER A 224 -5.33 -1.64 -4.80
C SER A 224 -4.67 -2.71 -3.93
N THR A 225 -3.41 -3.04 -4.22
CA THR A 225 -2.65 -4.12 -3.56
C THR A 225 -2.34 -3.88 -2.09
N ARG A 226 -2.45 -2.63 -1.62
CA ARG A 226 -2.40 -2.27 -0.18
C ARG A 226 -3.43 -3.03 0.66
N MET A 227 -4.51 -3.52 0.05
CA MET A 227 -5.60 -4.24 0.70
C MET A 227 -5.26 -5.72 0.88
N GLN A 228 -5.94 -6.62 0.16
CA GLN A 228 -5.89 -8.06 0.42
C GLN A 228 -4.48 -8.63 0.25
N ALA A 229 -3.78 -8.29 -0.84
CA ALA A 229 -2.43 -8.81 -1.11
C ALA A 229 -1.45 -8.50 0.04
N THR A 230 -1.33 -7.22 0.43
CA THR A 230 -0.43 -6.81 1.53
C THR A 230 -0.90 -7.37 2.88
N SER A 231 -2.21 -7.52 3.12
CA SER A 231 -2.72 -8.15 4.35
C SER A 231 -2.30 -9.63 4.46
N ILE A 232 -2.33 -10.39 3.36
CA ILE A 232 -1.84 -11.77 3.33
C ILE A 232 -0.33 -11.85 3.52
N GLN A 233 0.43 -10.95 2.87
CA GLN A 233 1.88 -10.89 3.07
C GLN A 233 2.26 -10.51 4.50
N LEU A 234 1.50 -9.62 5.15
CA LEU A 234 1.72 -9.27 6.56
C LEU A 234 1.49 -10.49 7.44
N LEU A 235 0.35 -11.18 7.28
CA LEU A 235 0.07 -12.42 8.02
C LEU A 235 1.17 -13.47 7.80
N SER A 236 1.63 -13.66 6.56
CA SER A 236 2.74 -14.56 6.22
C SER A 236 4.05 -14.20 6.93
N CYS A 237 4.40 -12.91 6.98
CA CYS A 237 5.56 -12.45 7.73
C CYS A 237 5.38 -12.67 9.23
N LEU A 238 4.20 -12.40 9.77
CA LEU A 238 3.93 -12.57 11.20
C LEU A 238 3.98 -14.04 11.64
N GLU A 239 3.46 -14.97 10.82
CA GLU A 239 3.59 -16.41 11.09
C GLU A 239 5.07 -16.84 11.04
N SER A 240 5.81 -16.42 10.01
CA SER A 240 7.18 -16.89 9.78
C SER A 240 8.17 -16.34 10.79
N LEU A 241 8.03 -15.06 11.19
CA LEU A 241 9.04 -14.33 11.97
C LEU A 241 8.69 -14.23 13.45
N PHE A 242 7.39 -14.23 13.80
CA PHE A 242 6.94 -13.98 15.17
C PHE A 242 6.08 -15.11 15.74
N GLY A 243 5.92 -16.22 15.01
CA GLY A 243 5.22 -17.40 15.50
C GLY A 243 3.71 -17.20 15.70
N VAL A 244 3.10 -16.25 14.98
CA VAL A 244 1.63 -16.18 14.88
C VAL A 244 1.13 -17.51 14.32
N THR A 245 0.07 -18.06 14.91
CA THR A 245 -0.47 -19.35 14.46
C THR A 245 -1.70 -19.17 13.59
N ALA A 246 -1.96 -20.16 12.72
CA ALA A 246 -3.18 -20.21 11.91
C ALA A 246 -4.46 -20.11 12.76
N ASP A 247 -4.48 -20.67 13.98
CA ASP A 247 -5.64 -20.59 14.87
C ASP A 247 -5.83 -19.18 15.44
N GLN A 248 -4.75 -18.45 15.74
CA GLN A 248 -4.86 -17.04 16.12
C GLN A 248 -5.41 -16.19 14.95
N ILE A 249 -5.03 -16.50 13.71
CA ILE A 249 -5.54 -15.81 12.51
C ILE A 249 -7.03 -16.12 12.28
N LYS A 250 -7.48 -17.37 12.50
CA LYS A 250 -8.92 -17.70 12.45
C LYS A 250 -9.72 -16.86 13.45
N LYS A 251 -9.21 -16.69 14.68
CA LYS A 251 -9.86 -15.84 15.69
C LYS A 251 -9.83 -14.36 15.32
N LEU A 252 -8.78 -13.87 14.66
CA LEU A 252 -8.78 -12.53 14.08
C LEU A 252 -9.93 -12.37 13.07
N VAL A 253 -10.18 -13.36 12.22
CA VAL A 253 -11.31 -13.34 11.27
C VAL A 253 -12.65 -13.27 12.01
N GLU A 254 -12.83 -14.05 13.07
CA GLU A 254 -14.04 -13.98 13.92
C GLU A 254 -14.24 -12.58 14.52
N VAL A 255 -13.16 -11.98 15.04
CA VAL A 255 -13.16 -10.61 15.56
C VAL A 255 -13.53 -9.60 14.47
N TYR A 256 -12.90 -9.66 13.30
CA TYR A 256 -13.18 -8.73 12.20
C TYR A 256 -14.61 -8.88 11.66
N GLN A 257 -15.11 -10.11 11.56
CA GLN A 257 -16.50 -10.41 11.19
C GLN A 257 -17.51 -9.86 12.20
N SER A 258 -17.14 -9.79 13.50
CA SER A 258 -18.03 -9.30 14.57
C SER A 258 -18.24 -7.78 14.59
N LEU A 259 -17.45 -7.02 13.83
CA LEU A 259 -17.57 -5.55 13.81
C LEU A 259 -18.96 -5.11 13.30
N ASP A 260 -19.52 -4.09 13.95
CA ASP A 260 -20.78 -3.47 13.55
C ASP A 260 -20.57 -2.60 12.29
N GLU A 261 -20.97 -3.14 11.15
CA GLU A 261 -20.85 -2.47 9.86
C GLU A 261 -21.67 -1.18 9.77
N ALA A 262 -22.82 -1.09 10.46
CA ALA A 262 -23.62 0.14 10.47
C ALA A 262 -22.84 1.26 11.18
N SER A 263 -22.28 0.96 12.36
CA SER A 263 -21.46 1.90 13.12
C SER A 263 -20.22 2.36 12.34
N PHE A 264 -19.50 1.46 11.65
CA PHE A 264 -18.37 1.86 10.81
C PHE A 264 -18.81 2.65 9.56
N GLY A 265 -20.02 2.40 9.05
CA GLY A 265 -20.63 3.24 8.02
C GLY A 265 -20.84 4.69 8.47
N GLU A 266 -21.17 4.90 9.75
CA GLU A 266 -21.28 6.25 10.32
C GLU A 266 -19.92 6.95 10.42
N LEU A 267 -18.85 6.23 10.76
CA LEU A 267 -17.49 6.78 10.76
C LEU A 267 -17.08 7.24 9.36
N VAL A 268 -17.34 6.41 8.34
CA VAL A 268 -17.10 6.74 6.93
C VAL A 268 -17.86 8.00 6.53
N ALA A 269 -19.14 8.11 6.90
CA ALA A 269 -19.94 9.28 6.60
C ALA A 269 -19.40 10.54 7.30
N ALA A 270 -19.07 10.43 8.59
CA ALA A 270 -18.56 11.56 9.37
C ALA A 270 -17.23 12.10 8.80
N GLU A 271 -16.27 11.24 8.44
CA GLU A 271 -15.00 11.71 7.84
C GLU A 271 -15.23 12.31 6.45
N ALA A 272 -16.14 11.73 5.64
CA ALA A 272 -16.48 12.26 4.32
C ALA A 272 -17.10 13.65 4.39
N ASP A 273 -18.00 13.89 5.34
CA ASP A 273 -18.69 15.17 5.51
C ASP A 273 -17.70 16.28 5.87
N VAL A 274 -16.63 15.97 6.63
CA VAL A 274 -15.52 16.90 6.89
C VAL A 274 -14.81 17.28 5.58
N TYR A 275 -14.45 16.32 4.74
CA TYR A 275 -13.78 16.63 3.46
C TYR A 275 -14.69 17.35 2.48
N GLN A 276 -15.98 17.01 2.41
CA GLN A 276 -16.95 17.66 1.53
C GLN A 276 -17.24 19.11 1.91
N SER A 277 -17.16 19.44 3.20
CA SER A 277 -17.25 20.82 3.69
C SER A 277 -15.94 21.61 3.54
N GLY A 278 -14.89 21.01 2.96
CA GLY A 278 -13.57 21.62 2.78
C GLY A 278 -12.70 21.61 4.03
N GLY A 279 -13.09 20.85 5.06
CA GLY A 279 -12.30 20.61 6.26
C GLY A 279 -11.21 19.56 6.07
N HIS A 280 -10.41 19.39 7.12
CA HIS A 280 -9.27 18.48 7.18
C HIS A 280 -9.34 17.62 8.43
N VAL A 281 -8.72 16.45 8.37
CA VAL A 281 -8.64 15.54 9.51
C VAL A 281 -7.19 15.49 10.00
N HIS A 282 -7.00 15.49 11.30
CA HIS A 282 -5.70 15.32 11.92
C HIS A 282 -5.75 14.07 12.82
N TYR A 283 -5.05 13.03 12.41
CA TYR A 283 -4.95 11.78 13.14
C TYR A 283 -3.96 11.94 14.28
N CYS A 284 -4.43 11.86 15.53
CA CYS A 284 -3.60 11.82 16.72
C CYS A 284 -3.44 10.36 17.12
N VAL A 285 -2.24 9.80 17.00
CA VAL A 285 -2.03 8.35 17.08
C VAL A 285 -1.09 8.00 18.22
N ALA A 286 -1.43 6.97 18.97
CA ALA A 286 -0.50 6.38 19.93
C ALA A 286 0.70 5.76 19.18
N PRO A 287 1.93 5.86 19.70
CA PRO A 287 3.15 5.39 19.04
C PRO A 287 3.06 3.98 18.44
N GLU A 288 2.46 3.05 19.16
CA GLU A 288 2.35 1.65 18.77
C GLU A 288 1.50 1.40 17.53
N PHE A 289 0.65 2.36 17.13
CA PHE A 289 -0.21 2.26 15.94
C PHE A 289 0.23 3.15 14.79
N ALA A 290 1.24 4.01 15.00
CA ALA A 290 1.62 5.03 14.05
C ALA A 290 1.93 4.45 12.66
N LEU A 291 2.79 3.42 12.56
CA LEU A 291 3.13 2.78 11.28
C LEU A 291 1.92 2.19 10.55
N SER A 292 0.98 1.58 11.27
CA SER A 292 -0.26 1.04 10.69
C SER A 292 -1.14 2.15 10.11
N VAL A 293 -1.23 3.29 10.80
CA VAL A 293 -1.98 4.47 10.31
C VAL A 293 -1.27 5.13 9.12
N PHE A 294 0.06 5.26 9.15
CA PHE A 294 0.85 5.75 8.01
C PHE A 294 0.71 4.85 6.78
N THR A 295 0.63 3.54 6.97
CA THR A 295 0.47 2.57 5.87
C THR A 295 -0.85 2.78 5.13
N ASP A 296 -1.95 3.11 5.83
CA ASP A 296 -3.21 3.44 5.19
C ASP A 296 -3.21 4.85 4.58
N THR A 297 -2.91 5.86 5.38
CA THR A 297 -3.07 7.27 5.02
C THR A 297 -2.15 7.70 3.88
N THR A 298 -0.90 7.24 3.86
CA THR A 298 0.05 7.57 2.80
C THR A 298 -0.36 6.96 1.47
N GLU A 299 -0.93 5.75 1.47
CA GLU A 299 -1.40 5.07 0.26
C GLU A 299 -2.66 5.72 -0.35
N ARG A 300 -3.38 6.58 0.40
CA ARG A 300 -4.53 7.31 -0.16
C ARG A 300 -4.11 8.26 -1.30
N ALA A 301 -2.93 8.87 -1.20
CA ALA A 301 -2.41 9.80 -2.20
C ALA A 301 -2.19 9.15 -3.58
N PRO A 302 -1.36 8.10 -3.72
CA PRO A 302 -1.16 7.45 -5.02
C PRO A 302 -2.40 6.67 -5.49
N THR A 303 -3.24 6.15 -4.58
CA THR A 303 -4.45 5.37 -4.94
C THR A 303 -5.57 6.26 -5.51
N PHE A 304 -5.80 7.44 -4.93
CA PHE A 304 -6.95 8.29 -5.27
C PHE A 304 -6.54 9.66 -5.86
N SER A 305 -5.27 9.79 -6.25
CA SER A 305 -4.63 11.04 -6.72
C SER A 305 -4.88 12.23 -5.79
N LEU A 306 -4.64 12.03 -4.49
CA LEU A 306 -4.70 13.09 -3.48
C LEU A 306 -3.32 13.69 -3.25
N SER A 307 -3.26 14.86 -2.60
CA SER A 307 -2.01 15.42 -2.12
C SER A 307 -1.39 14.54 -1.03
N SER A 308 -0.11 14.19 -1.20
CA SER A 308 0.72 13.55 -0.18
C SER A 308 0.86 14.43 1.06
N PHE A 309 1.34 13.85 2.16
CA PHE A 309 1.76 14.65 3.30
C PHE A 309 2.82 15.68 2.89
N GLU A 310 2.74 16.84 3.53
CA GLU A 310 3.57 17.98 3.22
C GLU A 310 4.51 18.38 4.37
N PRO A 311 5.76 18.79 4.07
CA PRO A 311 6.59 19.43 5.08
C PRO A 311 6.04 20.82 5.43
N LYS A 312 6.43 21.34 6.59
CA LYS A 312 5.90 22.62 7.10
C LYS A 312 6.14 23.79 6.13
N SER A 313 7.27 23.79 5.44
CA SER A 313 7.68 24.84 4.49
C SER A 313 6.94 24.80 3.14
N GLU A 314 6.25 23.70 2.84
CA GLU A 314 5.58 23.52 1.54
C GLU A 314 4.37 24.45 1.41
N THR A 315 4.21 25.09 0.25
CA THR A 315 3.11 26.05 0.00
C THR A 315 2.03 25.49 -0.92
N SER A 316 2.26 24.33 -1.52
CA SER A 316 1.26 23.65 -2.34
C SER A 316 0.06 23.16 -1.52
N ARG A 317 -0.92 22.56 -2.21
CA ARG A 317 -2.14 22.04 -1.60
C ARG A 317 -1.81 21.01 -0.52
N SER A 318 -2.38 21.22 0.67
CA SER A 318 -2.23 20.33 1.82
C SER A 318 -2.97 19.01 1.60
N SER A 319 -2.44 17.92 2.18
CA SER A 319 -3.17 16.65 2.20
C SER A 319 -4.50 16.79 2.94
N LEU A 320 -5.50 15.96 2.60
CA LEU A 320 -6.80 15.94 3.30
C LEU A 320 -6.63 15.54 4.79
N CYS A 321 -5.63 14.70 5.06
CA CYS A 321 -5.32 14.24 6.41
C CYS A 321 -3.84 14.44 6.76
N TYR A 322 -3.50 14.39 8.04
CA TYR A 322 -2.11 14.38 8.55
C TYR A 322 -2.08 13.72 9.91
N ILE A 323 -0.88 13.41 10.39
CA ILE A 323 -0.69 12.59 11.58
C ILE A 323 0.16 13.35 12.61
N SER A 324 -0.17 13.21 13.88
CA SER A 324 0.71 13.51 15.01
C SER A 324 0.82 12.30 15.91
N VAL A 325 2.03 12.00 16.37
CA VAL A 325 2.29 10.92 17.32
C VAL A 325 2.23 11.46 18.75
N MET A 326 1.32 10.89 19.53
CA MET A 326 1.07 11.30 20.92
C MET A 326 2.34 11.22 21.77
N GLY A 327 2.55 12.21 22.64
CA GLY A 327 3.69 12.29 23.56
C GLY A 327 5.02 12.69 22.93
N THR A 328 5.06 13.06 21.64
CA THR A 328 6.28 13.49 20.95
C THR A 328 6.33 15.01 20.77
N LYS A 329 7.50 15.61 21.02
CA LYS A 329 7.69 17.07 21.17
C LYS A 329 8.39 17.72 19.99
N ASP A 330 9.12 16.96 19.19
CA ASP A 330 9.88 17.47 18.07
C ASP A 330 9.91 16.46 16.90
N PRO A 331 10.25 16.91 15.67
CA PRO A 331 10.26 16.05 14.50
C PRO A 331 11.11 14.79 14.63
N LEU A 332 12.30 14.88 15.24
CA LEU A 332 13.21 13.74 15.36
C LEU A 332 12.64 12.71 16.33
N GLN A 333 12.12 13.16 17.48
CA GLN A 333 11.44 12.28 18.43
C GLN A 333 10.24 11.59 17.79
N ALA A 334 9.44 12.31 17.00
CA ALA A 334 8.29 11.73 16.29
C ALA A 334 8.75 10.62 15.33
N TRP A 335 9.73 10.90 14.46
CA TRP A 335 10.28 9.91 13.55
C TRP A 335 10.86 8.68 14.26
N GLN A 336 11.62 8.88 15.34
CA GLN A 336 12.17 7.77 16.14
C GLN A 336 11.07 6.95 16.79
N SER A 337 10.01 7.60 17.28
CA SER A 337 8.85 6.93 17.87
C SER A 337 8.06 6.11 16.85
N ILE A 338 7.94 6.61 15.61
CA ILE A 338 7.26 5.90 14.52
C ILE A 338 8.06 4.65 14.12
N LEU A 339 9.36 4.80 13.92
CA LEU A 339 10.21 3.76 13.34
C LEU A 339 10.77 2.78 14.39
N GLY A 340 10.76 3.15 15.67
CA GLY A 340 11.48 2.39 16.72
C GLY A 340 13.00 2.42 16.54
N ARG A 341 13.53 3.35 15.75
CA ARG A 341 14.94 3.55 15.42
C ARG A 341 15.18 4.93 14.82
N ALA A 342 16.45 5.32 14.67
CA ALA A 342 16.80 6.49 13.89
C ALA A 342 16.35 6.34 12.41
N PRO A 343 15.95 7.45 11.74
CA PRO A 343 15.64 7.44 10.32
C PRO A 343 16.82 7.03 9.43
N ARG A 344 16.52 6.36 8.33
CA ARG A 344 17.42 5.89 7.26
C ARG A 344 16.95 6.46 5.91
N PRO A 345 17.17 7.76 5.64
CA PRO A 345 16.95 8.34 4.32
C PRO A 345 18.02 7.90 3.32
N LEU A 346 17.85 8.23 2.03
CA LEU A 346 18.82 7.93 0.97
C LEU A 346 19.53 9.22 0.53
N ASP A 347 20.69 9.51 1.11
CA ASP A 347 21.53 10.66 0.76
C ASP A 347 22.53 10.33 -0.37
N TRP A 348 22.08 9.60 -1.38
CA TRP A 348 22.93 9.19 -2.50
C TRP A 348 23.15 10.35 -3.49
N GLU A 349 24.33 10.43 -4.08
CA GLU A 349 24.59 11.37 -5.17
C GLU A 349 23.82 10.98 -6.45
N GLY A 350 23.26 11.97 -7.13
CA GLY A 350 22.65 11.79 -8.46
C GLY A 350 21.24 11.19 -8.48
N ILE A 351 20.59 11.01 -7.32
CA ILE A 351 19.17 10.64 -7.22
C ILE A 351 18.30 11.84 -6.82
N ASP A 352 16.97 11.65 -6.79
CA ASP A 352 16.05 12.69 -6.33
C ASP A 352 16.37 13.12 -4.89
N PRO A 353 16.67 14.41 -4.64
CA PRO A 353 17.04 14.90 -3.30
C PRO A 353 15.91 14.76 -2.27
N ARG A 354 14.66 14.53 -2.71
CA ARG A 354 13.55 14.24 -1.81
C ARG A 354 13.73 12.93 -1.05
N ALA A 355 14.57 12.00 -1.50
CA ALA A 355 14.86 10.78 -0.74
C ALA A 355 15.79 11.02 0.47
N GLY A 356 16.45 12.18 0.53
CA GLY A 356 17.49 12.49 1.50
C GLY A 356 17.02 13.06 2.84
N SER A 357 17.98 13.20 3.76
CA SER A 357 17.77 13.67 5.14
C SER A 357 17.13 15.05 5.22
N THR A 358 17.53 15.97 4.33
CA THR A 358 17.01 17.35 4.33
C THR A 358 15.50 17.39 4.11
N TYR A 359 14.99 16.57 3.19
CA TYR A 359 13.55 16.51 2.93
C TYR A 359 12.81 15.81 4.07
N LEU A 360 13.35 14.71 4.59
CA LEU A 360 12.77 13.96 5.72
C LEU A 360 12.58 14.84 6.97
N THR A 361 13.58 15.64 7.31
CA THR A 361 13.53 16.54 8.48
C THR A 361 12.58 17.73 8.32
N GLY A 362 12.09 18.00 7.11
CA GLY A 362 11.06 19.01 6.87
C GLY A 362 9.66 18.59 7.36
N PHE A 363 9.45 17.30 7.60
CA PHE A 363 8.20 16.76 8.14
C PHE A 363 8.20 16.78 9.66
N ASP A 364 7.12 17.28 10.23
CA ASP A 364 6.91 17.33 11.68
C ASP A 364 5.65 16.54 12.01
N PHE A 365 5.81 15.35 12.59
CA PHE A 365 4.72 14.52 13.07
C PHE A 365 4.59 14.55 14.60
N SER A 366 5.17 15.57 15.25
CA SER A 366 5.02 15.76 16.69
C SER A 366 3.64 16.34 17.03
N GLU A 367 3.30 16.43 18.32
CA GLU A 367 2.06 17.08 18.76
C GLU A 367 1.97 18.55 18.35
N HIS A 368 3.11 19.22 18.15
CA HIS A 368 3.14 20.59 17.64
C HIS A 368 2.59 20.71 16.22
N ALA A 369 2.52 19.61 15.47
CA ALA A 369 2.03 19.62 14.10
C ALA A 369 0.57 20.00 13.96
N ILE A 370 -0.23 19.68 14.99
CA ILE A 370 -1.65 20.07 15.06
C ILE A 370 -1.77 21.59 14.90
N SER A 371 -1.02 22.35 15.70
CA SER A 371 -1.14 23.81 15.76
C SER A 371 -0.73 24.50 14.45
N TRP A 372 0.42 24.14 13.86
CA TRP A 372 0.88 24.80 12.65
C TRP A 372 0.06 24.37 11.43
N ARG A 373 -0.43 23.13 11.40
CA ARG A 373 -1.25 22.65 10.29
C ARG A 373 -2.65 23.24 10.32
N GLN A 374 -3.23 23.45 11.51
CA GLN A 374 -4.47 24.21 11.69
C GLN A 374 -4.32 25.65 11.18
N ALA A 375 -3.18 26.30 11.42
CA ALA A 375 -2.92 27.65 10.91
C ALA A 375 -2.69 27.70 9.38
N LYS A 376 -2.22 26.61 8.78
CA LYS A 376 -1.93 26.49 7.34
C LYS A 376 -3.17 26.15 6.50
N THR A 377 -4.00 25.25 7.00
CA THR A 377 -5.15 24.73 6.26
C THR A 377 -6.34 25.69 6.33
N LYS A 378 -7.21 25.63 5.32
CA LYS A 378 -8.51 26.32 5.33
C LYS A 378 -9.59 25.34 5.78
N GLY A 379 -10.68 25.86 6.35
CA GLY A 379 -11.78 25.04 6.85
C GLY A 379 -11.55 24.49 8.25
N GLU A 380 -12.50 23.69 8.74
CA GLU A 380 -12.41 23.08 10.06
C GLU A 380 -11.36 21.97 10.09
N ASN A 381 -10.69 21.83 11.23
CA ASN A 381 -9.76 20.74 11.49
C ASN A 381 -10.34 19.84 12.57
N HIS A 382 -10.62 18.59 12.22
CA HIS A 382 -11.19 17.60 13.14
C HIS A 382 -10.10 16.64 13.60
N LEU A 383 -10.07 16.34 14.90
CA LEU A 383 -9.13 15.37 15.47
C LEU A 383 -9.71 13.96 15.36
N PHE A 384 -8.89 13.02 14.89
CA PHE A 384 -9.17 11.59 14.92
C PHE A 384 -8.13 10.92 15.81
N GLU A 385 -8.52 10.53 17.01
CA GLU A 385 -7.63 9.84 17.94
C GLU A 385 -7.66 8.33 17.74
N ILE A 386 -6.48 7.70 17.70
CA ILE A 386 -6.31 6.25 17.68
C ILE A 386 -5.36 5.87 18.80
N SER A 387 -5.88 5.26 19.86
CA SER A 387 -5.11 4.89 21.04
C SER A 387 -5.59 3.57 21.64
N ARG A 388 -4.83 3.03 22.61
CA ARG A 388 -5.26 1.89 23.42
C ARG A 388 -5.79 2.37 24.76
N GLU A 389 -7.03 2.03 25.07
CA GLU A 389 -7.68 2.33 26.35
C GLU A 389 -8.19 1.04 26.97
N ASN A 390 -7.86 0.77 28.23
CA ASN A 390 -8.27 -0.45 28.94
C ASN A 390 -8.00 -1.76 28.16
N GLY A 391 -6.91 -1.78 27.37
CA GLY A 391 -6.49 -2.94 26.59
C GLY A 391 -7.17 -3.11 25.23
N VAL A 392 -8.11 -2.25 24.84
CA VAL A 392 -8.77 -2.25 23.51
C VAL A 392 -8.33 -1.06 22.69
N ILE A 393 -8.34 -1.19 21.35
CA ILE A 393 -8.07 -0.07 20.45
C ILE A 393 -9.34 0.78 20.37
N GLU A 394 -9.22 2.07 20.65
CA GLU A 394 -10.29 3.05 20.47
C GLU A 394 -9.97 3.97 19.29
N LEU A 395 -10.95 4.14 18.42
CA LEU A 395 -11.00 5.14 17.37
C LEU A 395 -11.97 6.22 17.86
N LYS A 396 -11.49 7.42 18.18
CA LYS A 396 -12.33 8.55 18.60
C LYS A 396 -12.36 9.60 17.52
N PHE A 397 -13.54 9.94 17.04
CA PHE A 397 -13.71 10.97 16.03
C PHE A 397 -14.98 11.76 16.33
N GLN A 398 -14.83 13.09 16.39
CA GLN A 398 -15.88 14.00 16.88
C GLN A 398 -16.38 13.55 18.27
N ASN A 399 -17.69 13.38 18.46
CA ASN A 399 -18.29 13.00 19.74
C ASN A 399 -18.57 11.49 19.86
N ARG A 400 -17.89 10.65 19.06
CA ARG A 400 -18.13 9.21 18.98
C ARG A 400 -16.85 8.41 19.18
N ILE A 401 -17.02 7.18 19.68
CA ILE A 401 -15.94 6.25 19.98
C ILE A 401 -16.32 4.89 19.39
N TRP A 402 -15.44 4.35 18.54
CA TRP A 402 -15.51 2.99 18.04
C TRP A 402 -14.43 2.16 18.73
N LYS A 403 -14.81 0.99 19.23
CA LYS A 403 -13.90 0.10 19.95
C LYS A 403 -13.66 -1.15 19.12
N LEU A 404 -12.40 -1.47 18.87
CA LEU A 404 -12.04 -2.73 18.22
C LEU A 404 -11.98 -3.83 19.28
N PRO A 405 -12.65 -4.98 19.07
CA PRO A 405 -12.54 -6.10 19.99
C PRO A 405 -11.09 -6.54 20.13
N LYS A 406 -10.72 -6.95 21.34
CA LYS A 406 -9.36 -7.39 21.65
C LYS A 406 -9.01 -8.64 20.86
N THR A 407 -7.86 -8.65 20.20
CA THR A 407 -7.30 -9.89 19.63
C THR A 407 -6.47 -10.64 20.68
N GLU A 408 -6.22 -11.92 20.47
CA GLU A 408 -5.40 -12.72 21.39
C GLU A 408 -3.89 -12.39 21.32
N ASN A 409 -3.47 -11.57 20.35
CA ASN A 409 -2.06 -11.30 20.08
C ASN A 409 -1.87 -9.84 19.66
N PRO A 410 -1.05 -9.01 20.35
CA PRO A 410 -0.81 -7.63 19.97
C PRO A 410 -0.26 -7.41 18.54
N LEU A 411 0.33 -8.43 17.92
CA LEU A 411 0.68 -8.39 16.50
C LEU A 411 -0.56 -8.40 15.59
N LEU A 412 -1.59 -9.16 15.96
CA LEU A 412 -2.86 -9.22 15.23
C LEU A 412 -3.74 -8.00 15.47
N ASP A 413 -3.53 -7.26 16.56
CA ASP A 413 -4.12 -5.93 16.75
C ASP A 413 -3.69 -4.97 15.61
N GLN A 414 -2.45 -5.07 15.12
CA GLN A 414 -1.98 -4.28 13.98
C GLN A 414 -2.66 -4.69 12.67
N VAL A 415 -2.86 -5.99 12.47
CA VAL A 415 -3.57 -6.51 11.30
C VAL A 415 -5.03 -6.09 11.32
N LEU A 416 -5.70 -6.20 12.48
CA LEU A 416 -7.08 -5.75 12.66
C LEU A 416 -7.22 -4.26 12.36
N LEU A 417 -6.34 -3.42 12.93
CA LEU A 417 -6.35 -1.98 12.67
C LEU A 417 -6.12 -1.69 11.19
N LYS A 418 -5.15 -2.36 10.54
CA LYS A 418 -4.91 -2.23 9.10
C LYS A 418 -6.15 -2.57 8.27
N LEU A 419 -6.80 -3.70 8.55
CA LEU A 419 -8.02 -4.13 7.83
C LEU A 419 -9.14 -3.08 7.98
N VAL A 420 -9.39 -2.61 9.20
CA VAL A 420 -10.38 -1.58 9.49
C VAL A 420 -10.05 -0.26 8.77
N LEU A 421 -8.80 0.21 8.84
CA LEU A 421 -8.40 1.47 8.20
C LEU A 421 -8.46 1.39 6.68
N ASN A 422 -8.02 0.28 6.07
CA ASN A 422 -8.09 0.10 4.62
C ASN A 422 -9.52 0.03 4.12
N ASN A 423 -10.41 -0.62 4.87
CA ASN A 423 -11.83 -0.65 4.56
C ASN A 423 -12.48 0.73 4.71
N HIS A 424 -12.26 1.38 5.86
CA HIS A 424 -12.74 2.73 6.15
C HIS A 424 -12.28 3.73 5.07
N SER A 425 -10.98 3.79 4.77
CA SER A 425 -10.43 4.74 3.78
C SER A 425 -10.91 4.46 2.36
N THR A 426 -11.07 3.20 1.98
CA THR A 426 -11.63 2.83 0.67
C THR A 426 -13.09 3.24 0.57
N SER A 427 -13.90 2.92 1.57
CA SER A 427 -15.32 3.29 1.62
C SER A 427 -15.51 4.81 1.61
N LEU A 428 -14.69 5.53 2.37
CA LEU A 428 -14.62 6.99 2.40
C LEU A 428 -14.30 7.57 1.02
N MET A 429 -13.30 7.03 0.33
CA MET A 429 -12.92 7.51 -1.00
C MET A 429 -13.98 7.18 -2.07
N GLY A 430 -14.70 6.06 -1.92
CA GLY A 430 -15.87 5.75 -2.74
C GLY A 430 -17.01 6.75 -2.53
N ARG A 431 -17.26 7.14 -1.28
CA ARG A 431 -18.24 8.17 -0.91
C ARG A 431 -17.84 9.54 -1.48
N MET A 432 -16.55 9.85 -1.49
CA MET A 432 -15.97 11.03 -2.15
C MET A 432 -15.96 10.94 -3.69
N GLY A 433 -16.44 9.84 -4.27
CA GLY A 433 -16.54 9.65 -5.72
C GLY A 433 -15.21 9.38 -6.42
N ARG A 434 -14.19 8.90 -5.71
CA ARG A 434 -12.83 8.69 -6.25
C ARG A 434 -12.67 7.40 -7.08
N PHE A 435 -13.71 6.59 -7.19
CA PHE A 435 -13.78 5.43 -8.08
C PHE A 435 -15.20 5.19 -8.60
N LYS A 436 -15.33 4.39 -9.66
CA LYS A 436 -16.59 3.99 -10.30
C LYS A 436 -16.68 2.47 -10.30
N SER A 437 -17.81 1.90 -9.89
CA SER A 437 -17.92 0.47 -9.58
C SER A 437 -16.86 0.10 -8.54
N HIS A 438 -15.78 -0.55 -8.95
CA HIS A 438 -14.57 -0.81 -8.15
C HIS A 438 -13.27 -0.45 -8.90
N PHE A 439 -13.35 0.46 -9.88
CA PHE A 439 -12.22 0.94 -10.69
C PHE A 439 -11.84 2.37 -10.30
N MET A 440 -10.59 2.57 -9.90
CA MET A 440 -10.06 3.90 -9.55
C MET A 440 -10.14 4.84 -10.76
N THR A 441 -10.83 5.96 -10.62
CA THR A 441 -11.03 6.90 -11.74
C THR A 441 -10.05 8.07 -11.74
N PHE A 442 -9.42 8.31 -10.58
CA PHE A 442 -8.41 9.33 -10.35
C PHE A 442 -7.03 8.69 -10.35
N VAL A 443 -6.48 8.46 -11.53
CA VAL A 443 -5.14 7.89 -11.73
C VAL A 443 -4.30 8.93 -12.45
N LYS A 444 -3.09 9.21 -11.94
CA LYS A 444 -2.10 10.02 -12.64
C LYS A 444 -1.32 9.11 -13.61
N PRO A 445 -1.46 9.24 -14.94
CA PRO A 445 -0.76 8.38 -15.91
C PRO A 445 0.72 8.78 -16.06
N SER A 446 1.50 8.69 -14.98
CA SER A 446 2.90 9.14 -14.91
C SER A 446 3.92 8.12 -15.42
N ASN A 447 3.54 6.84 -15.50
CA ASN A 447 4.38 5.76 -16.02
C ASN A 447 3.55 4.78 -16.88
N GLY A 448 4.23 3.83 -17.54
CA GLY A 448 3.57 2.87 -18.45
C GLY A 448 2.48 2.02 -17.79
N LYS A 449 2.69 1.59 -16.54
CA LYS A 449 1.70 0.79 -15.77
C LYS A 449 0.43 1.59 -15.50
N LEU A 450 0.58 2.86 -15.13
CA LEU A 450 -0.55 3.76 -14.84
C LEU A 450 -1.29 4.20 -16.12
N ILE A 451 -0.57 4.41 -17.24
CA ILE A 451 -1.17 4.63 -18.56
C ILE A 451 -2.04 3.42 -18.94
N ASP A 452 -1.49 2.21 -18.87
CA ASP A 452 -2.23 0.97 -19.16
C ASP A 452 -3.47 0.81 -18.28
N ARG A 453 -3.36 1.12 -16.99
CA ARG A 453 -4.47 1.06 -16.04
C ARG A 453 -5.62 1.99 -16.42
N VAL A 454 -5.31 3.24 -16.78
CA VAL A 454 -6.33 4.20 -17.25
C VAL A 454 -7.05 3.65 -18.48
N VAL A 455 -6.30 3.16 -19.47
CA VAL A 455 -6.86 2.58 -20.70
C VAL A 455 -7.79 1.40 -20.39
N ARG A 456 -7.35 0.45 -19.56
CA ARG A 456 -8.16 -0.72 -19.18
C ARG A 456 -9.43 -0.35 -18.46
N TYR A 457 -9.37 0.55 -17.48
CA TYR A 457 -10.56 0.94 -16.72
C TYR A 457 -11.55 1.69 -17.60
N THR A 458 -11.09 2.57 -18.50
CA THR A 458 -11.98 3.20 -19.48
C THR A 458 -12.66 2.15 -20.36
N ARG A 459 -11.91 1.18 -20.89
CA ARG A 459 -12.47 0.09 -21.71
C ARG A 459 -13.49 -0.74 -20.95
N GLN A 460 -13.19 -1.10 -19.70
CA GLN A 460 -14.08 -1.91 -18.88
C GLN A 460 -15.41 -1.18 -18.57
N LEU A 461 -15.36 0.11 -18.26
CA LEU A 461 -16.57 0.91 -18.06
C LEU A 461 -17.40 1.07 -19.35
N LEU A 462 -16.76 1.17 -20.52
CA LEU A 462 -17.46 1.20 -21.81
C LEU A 462 -18.09 -0.17 -22.14
N GLU A 463 -17.37 -1.25 -21.91
CA GLU A 463 -17.84 -2.63 -22.12
C GLU A 463 -19.04 -2.96 -21.22
N GLU A 464 -19.06 -2.49 -19.96
CA GLU A 464 -20.22 -2.59 -19.06
C GLU A 464 -21.48 -1.89 -19.60
N GLN A 465 -21.33 -0.96 -20.55
CA GLN A 465 -22.45 -0.30 -21.24
C GLN A 465 -22.72 -0.89 -22.64
N GLY A 466 -22.05 -1.97 -23.01
CA GLY A 466 -22.19 -2.59 -24.33
C GLY A 466 -21.42 -1.88 -25.44
N GLN A 467 -20.54 -0.93 -25.13
CA GLN A 467 -19.69 -0.25 -26.10
C GLN A 467 -18.28 -0.85 -26.07
N ARG A 468 -17.87 -1.47 -27.18
CA ARG A 468 -16.51 -2.00 -27.33
C ARG A 468 -15.63 -1.00 -28.08
N VAL A 469 -14.50 -0.64 -27.48
CA VAL A 469 -13.46 0.20 -28.10
C VAL A 469 -12.12 -0.51 -28.05
N GLU A 470 -11.32 -0.30 -29.09
CA GLU A 470 -10.00 -0.92 -29.21
C GLU A 470 -8.98 -0.21 -28.31
N TYR A 471 -7.98 -0.97 -27.83
CA TYR A 471 -6.98 -0.45 -26.88
C TYR A 471 -6.28 0.81 -27.40
N ASP A 472 -5.83 0.75 -28.66
CA ASP A 472 -5.06 1.81 -29.28
C ASP A 472 -5.87 3.10 -29.43
N GLN A 473 -7.19 2.99 -29.68
CA GLN A 473 -8.09 4.16 -29.75
C GLN A 473 -8.14 4.91 -28.41
N VAL A 474 -8.25 4.17 -27.30
CA VAL A 474 -8.26 4.76 -25.96
C VAL A 474 -6.89 5.35 -25.61
N VAL A 475 -5.79 4.74 -26.05
CA VAL A 475 -4.44 5.30 -25.89
C VAL A 475 -4.33 6.64 -26.62
N HIS A 476 -4.67 6.72 -27.91
CA HIS A 476 -4.61 7.98 -28.65
C HIS A 476 -5.43 9.07 -27.95
N ARG A 477 -6.66 8.75 -27.55
CA ARG A 477 -7.54 9.66 -26.82
C ARG A 477 -6.96 10.12 -25.48
N LEU A 478 -6.33 9.21 -24.73
CA LEU A 478 -5.62 9.55 -23.50
C LEU A 478 -4.52 10.58 -23.75
N PHE A 479 -3.69 10.40 -24.78
CA PHE A 479 -2.62 11.35 -25.08
C PHE A 479 -3.12 12.71 -25.57
N GLU A 480 -4.32 12.80 -26.16
CA GLU A 480 -4.96 14.08 -26.50
C GLU A 480 -5.39 14.89 -25.26
N VAL A 481 -5.84 14.21 -24.20
CA VAL A 481 -6.50 14.86 -23.06
C VAL A 481 -5.66 14.89 -21.77
N LYS A 482 -4.66 14.02 -21.62
CA LYS A 482 -3.90 13.87 -20.37
C LYS A 482 -3.18 15.16 -19.94
N ASP A 483 -2.71 15.96 -20.91
CA ASP A 483 -1.99 17.21 -20.65
C ASP A 483 -2.95 18.37 -20.29
N GLN A 484 -4.25 18.16 -20.47
CA GLN A 484 -5.31 19.10 -20.13
C GLN A 484 -6.01 18.75 -18.81
N LEU A 485 -5.54 17.73 -18.09
CA LEU A 485 -6.17 17.21 -16.89
C LEU A 485 -5.85 18.10 -15.68
N LYS A 486 -6.88 18.53 -14.95
CA LYS A 486 -6.69 19.20 -13.66
C LYS A 486 -6.36 18.16 -12.57
N LEU A 487 -5.70 18.59 -11.50
CA LEU A 487 -5.26 17.70 -10.40
C LEU A 487 -6.42 16.90 -9.76
N ASP A 488 -7.64 17.46 -9.71
CA ASP A 488 -8.85 16.83 -9.16
C ASP A 488 -9.83 16.36 -10.25
N GLU A 489 -9.35 15.96 -11.42
CA GLU A 489 -10.21 15.48 -12.49
C GLU A 489 -10.08 13.96 -12.72
N PRO A 490 -11.19 13.20 -12.78
CA PRO A 490 -11.15 11.76 -12.99
C PRO A 490 -10.85 11.42 -14.46
N ILE A 491 -9.57 11.23 -14.81
CA ILE A 491 -9.14 10.95 -16.19
C ILE A 491 -9.90 9.78 -16.84
N VAL A 492 -10.18 8.71 -16.08
CA VAL A 492 -10.88 7.53 -16.61
C VAL A 492 -12.31 7.89 -17.02
N LEU A 493 -13.00 8.71 -16.22
CA LEU A 493 -14.36 9.16 -16.53
C LEU A 493 -14.38 10.19 -17.66
N ARG A 494 -13.41 11.12 -17.68
CA ARG A 494 -13.25 12.06 -18.79
C ARG A 494 -13.09 11.33 -20.13
N LEU A 495 -12.25 10.29 -20.15
CA LEU A 495 -12.07 9.45 -21.34
C LEU A 495 -13.35 8.69 -21.68
N TYR A 496 -13.96 8.03 -20.70
CA TYR A 496 -15.22 7.33 -20.87
C TYR A 496 -16.31 8.24 -21.47
N GLU A 497 -16.46 9.48 -20.98
CA GLU A 497 -17.41 10.46 -21.51
C GLU A 497 -17.07 10.89 -22.94
N SER A 498 -15.78 11.05 -23.27
CA SER A 498 -15.35 11.43 -24.63
C SER A 498 -15.75 10.40 -25.70
N PHE A 499 -15.81 9.12 -25.34
CA PHE A 499 -16.27 8.04 -26.24
C PHE A 499 -17.81 7.93 -26.30
N ARG A 500 -18.52 8.45 -25.29
CA ARG A 500 -20.00 8.50 -25.29
C ARG A 500 -20.54 9.69 -26.08
N SER A 501 -19.81 10.79 -26.14
CA SER A 501 -20.21 11.96 -26.95
C SER A 501 -20.11 11.74 -28.46
N GLU A 502 -19.45 10.66 -28.90
CA GLU A 502 -19.23 10.31 -30.30
C GLU A 502 -20.14 9.17 -30.80
N ALA A 503 -20.86 8.51 -29.89
CA ALA A 503 -21.82 7.44 -30.16
C ALA A 503 -23.25 7.98 -30.15
#